data_AF-A0A0Q7JFH7-F1
#
_entry.id   AF-A0A0Q7JFH7-F1
#
_cell.length_a   1.000
_cell.length_b   1.000
_cell.length_c   1.000
_cell.angle_alpha   90.00
_cell.angle_beta   90.00
_cell.angle_gamma   90.00
#
_symmetry.space_group_name_H-M   'P 1'
#
loop_
_entity.id
_entity.type
_entity.pdbx_description
1 polymer ?
#
loop_
_entity_poly.entity_id
_entity_poly.type
_entity_poly.pdbx_seq_one_letter_code
_entity_poly.pdbx_strand_id
1 'polypeptide(L)'
;MHQRLILTYGEGYGLKQFLDYLASEQAQVLINWGVEGKHYVIENGKRVVPADVQKRIIEDNEAFKKESGVESYVTMGLHYGDGVKDSTGNFFTKKNPEEIQNKYTAADKETLKAYGATVWADFFTPVNDMPAKPWGAAWNLSLPADGEVSILQTKVKDITWSRIPQAIMAKPEKFDQIWDEYQQELISTGVERMEKGFSKYIQDRVKLWNE
;
A
#
# COMPACT_ATOMS: atom_id res chain seq x y z
N MET A 1 20.10 -45.37 -14.97
CA MET A 1 20.46 -43.94 -15.00
C MET A 1 19.85 -43.31 -16.24
N HIS A 2 19.35 -42.08 -16.16
CA HIS A 2 18.71 -41.25 -17.22
C HIS A 2 17.18 -41.14 -17.16
N GLN A 3 16.68 -40.61 -16.04
CA GLN A 3 15.35 -39.96 -16.00
C GLN A 3 15.31 -38.81 -14.98
N ARG A 4 16.36 -37.97 -14.97
CA ARG A 4 16.40 -36.69 -14.26
C ARG A 4 17.22 -35.70 -15.08
N LEU A 5 16.61 -35.01 -16.06
CA LEU A 5 17.22 -33.80 -16.65
C LEU A 5 16.33 -32.97 -17.61
N ILE A 6 15.00 -33.11 -17.61
CA ILE A 6 14.13 -32.33 -18.53
C ILE A 6 13.14 -31.38 -17.82
N LEU A 7 13.14 -31.27 -16.48
CA LEU A 7 12.20 -30.39 -15.76
C LEU A 7 12.79 -29.11 -15.14
N THR A 8 14.03 -28.71 -15.46
CA THR A 8 14.68 -27.58 -14.76
C THR A 8 15.15 -26.41 -15.62
N TYR A 9 14.80 -26.33 -16.92
CA TYR A 9 15.27 -25.21 -17.77
C TYR A 9 14.22 -24.53 -18.67
N GLY A 10 12.95 -24.94 -18.64
CA GLY A 10 11.92 -24.40 -19.57
C GLY A 10 11.04 -23.30 -18.97
N GLU A 11 10.46 -23.51 -17.80
CA GLU A 11 9.32 -22.70 -17.34
C GLU A 11 9.71 -21.68 -16.26
N GLY A 12 10.59 -22.04 -15.31
CA GLY A 12 11.03 -21.13 -14.25
C GLY A 12 11.93 -19.98 -14.72
N TYR A 13 12.69 -20.20 -15.81
CA TYR A 13 13.56 -19.17 -16.38
C TYR A 13 12.75 -18.08 -17.08
N GLY A 14 11.68 -18.45 -17.79
CA GLY A 14 10.75 -17.52 -18.41
C GLY A 14 10.03 -16.64 -17.38
N LEU A 15 9.57 -17.22 -16.27
CA LEU A 15 8.95 -16.44 -15.19
C LEU A 15 9.94 -15.45 -14.56
N LYS A 16 11.18 -15.88 -14.25
CA LYS A 16 12.20 -14.98 -13.70
C LYS A 16 12.50 -13.83 -14.66
N GLN A 17 12.73 -14.11 -15.94
CA GLN A 17 12.97 -13.08 -16.95
C GLN A 17 11.79 -12.13 -17.11
N PHE A 18 10.56 -12.65 -17.01
CA PHE A 18 9.36 -11.83 -17.04
C PHE A 18 9.28 -10.91 -15.82
N LEU A 19 9.52 -11.41 -14.61
CA LEU A 19 9.55 -10.59 -13.39
C LEU A 19 10.69 -9.56 -13.42
N ASP A 20 11.87 -9.93 -13.92
CA ASP A 20 13.00 -9.02 -14.13
C ASP A 20 12.63 -7.91 -15.13
N TYR A 21 11.92 -8.27 -16.21
CA TYR A 21 11.39 -7.29 -17.16
C TYR A 21 10.37 -6.37 -16.50
N LEU A 22 9.39 -6.90 -15.75
CA LEU A 22 8.39 -6.07 -15.05
C LEU A 22 9.03 -5.06 -14.08
N ALA A 23 10.16 -5.41 -13.47
CA ALA A 23 10.93 -4.50 -12.60
C ALA A 23 11.77 -3.46 -13.36
N SER A 24 11.95 -3.59 -14.68
CA SER A 24 12.71 -2.65 -15.49
C SER A 24 12.01 -1.30 -15.63
N GLU A 25 12.79 -0.22 -15.79
CA GLU A 25 12.25 1.13 -15.99
C GLU A 25 11.26 1.20 -17.17
N GLN A 26 11.57 0.53 -18.28
CA GLN A 26 10.70 0.48 -19.45
C GLN A 26 9.35 -0.15 -19.14
N ALA A 27 9.32 -1.31 -18.46
CA ALA A 27 8.08 -1.97 -18.12
C ALA A 27 7.28 -1.17 -17.08
N GLN A 28 7.97 -0.51 -16.14
CA GLN A 28 7.34 0.36 -15.16
C GLN A 28 6.64 1.55 -15.83
N VAL A 29 7.28 2.17 -16.82
CA VAL A 29 6.62 3.20 -17.64
C VAL A 29 5.45 2.61 -18.42
N LEU A 30 5.61 1.45 -19.07
CA LEU A 30 4.56 0.81 -19.85
C LEU A 30 3.32 0.45 -19.01
N ILE A 31 3.52 -0.13 -17.82
CA ILE A 31 2.43 -0.55 -16.95
C ILE A 31 1.67 0.66 -16.41
N ASN A 32 2.38 1.73 -16.01
CA ASN A 32 1.74 2.90 -15.39
C ASN A 32 1.18 3.91 -16.40
N TRP A 33 1.88 4.13 -17.51
CA TRP A 33 1.53 5.14 -18.51
C TRP A 33 0.90 4.56 -19.77
N GLY A 34 1.17 3.29 -20.08
CA GLY A 34 0.77 2.66 -21.33
C GLY A 34 1.76 2.92 -22.46
N VAL A 35 1.27 2.81 -23.69
CA VAL A 35 2.02 3.07 -24.92
C VAL A 35 2.04 4.57 -25.27
N GLU A 36 3.22 5.10 -25.55
CA GLU A 36 3.42 6.47 -26.06
C GLU A 36 2.67 6.70 -27.38
N GLY A 37 2.08 7.88 -27.55
CA GLY A 37 1.25 8.23 -28.71
C GLY A 37 -0.17 7.65 -28.66
N LYS A 38 -0.46 6.73 -27.74
CA LYS A 38 -1.81 6.17 -27.53
C LYS A 38 -2.42 6.60 -26.20
N HIS A 39 -1.66 6.47 -25.12
CA HIS A 39 -2.15 6.71 -23.75
C HIS A 39 -1.51 7.92 -23.10
N TYR A 40 -0.31 8.28 -23.54
CA TYR A 40 0.39 9.50 -23.14
C TYR A 40 1.21 10.03 -24.32
N VAL A 41 1.58 11.31 -24.25
CA VAL A 41 2.49 11.97 -25.18
C VAL A 41 3.60 12.69 -24.40
N ILE A 42 4.71 12.99 -25.06
CA ILE A 42 5.75 13.84 -24.50
C ILE A 42 5.54 15.28 -24.97
N GLU A 43 5.23 16.17 -24.04
CA GLU A 43 5.12 17.60 -24.27
C GLU A 43 6.13 18.35 -23.42
N ASN A 44 7.01 19.14 -24.05
CA ASN A 44 8.09 19.86 -23.35
C ASN A 44 8.96 18.96 -22.46
N GLY A 45 9.19 17.72 -22.89
CA GLY A 45 9.96 16.72 -22.14
C GLY A 45 9.19 16.08 -20.98
N LYS A 46 7.93 16.45 -20.74
CA LYS A 46 7.06 15.85 -19.72
C LYS A 46 6.07 14.86 -20.33
N ARG A 47 5.82 13.73 -19.66
CA ARG A 47 4.68 12.85 -19.98
C ARG A 47 3.37 13.53 -19.62
N VAL A 48 2.48 13.66 -20.60
CA VAL A 48 1.15 14.24 -20.45
C VAL A 48 0.11 13.25 -20.95
N VAL A 49 -0.98 13.09 -20.19
CA VAL A 49 -2.13 12.30 -20.63
C VAL A 49 -3.03 13.20 -21.50
N PRO A 50 -3.29 12.85 -22.76
CA PRO A 50 -4.22 13.59 -23.62
C PRO A 50 -5.60 13.74 -22.99
N ALA A 51 -6.29 14.85 -23.26
CA ALA A 51 -7.56 15.18 -22.59
C ALA A 51 -8.68 14.14 -22.83
N ASP A 52 -8.73 13.53 -24.01
CA ASP A 52 -9.67 12.46 -24.36
C ASP A 52 -9.37 11.16 -23.58
N VAL A 53 -8.10 10.80 -23.44
CA VAL A 53 -7.65 9.67 -22.62
C VAL A 53 -7.95 9.94 -21.14
N GLN A 54 -7.65 11.15 -20.66
CA GLN A 54 -7.91 11.57 -19.28
C GLN A 54 -9.40 11.49 -18.95
N LYS A 55 -10.27 11.92 -19.88
CA LYS A 55 -11.72 11.79 -19.74
C LYS A 55 -12.14 10.33 -19.55
N ARG A 56 -11.60 9.40 -20.37
CA ARG A 56 -11.87 7.97 -20.22
C ARG A 56 -11.40 7.42 -18.89
N ILE A 57 -10.22 7.82 -18.41
CA ILE A 57 -9.69 7.42 -17.10
C ILE A 57 -10.61 7.88 -15.95
N ILE A 58 -11.24 9.05 -16.08
CA ILE A 58 -12.13 9.59 -15.04
C ILE A 58 -13.53 8.95 -15.11
N GLU A 59 -14.11 8.86 -16.30
CA GLU A 59 -15.52 8.49 -16.49
C GLU A 59 -15.74 6.98 -16.63
N ASP A 60 -14.75 6.23 -17.14
CA ASP A 60 -14.86 4.81 -17.48
C ASP A 60 -13.55 4.04 -17.24
N ASN A 61 -12.99 4.22 -16.03
CA ASN A 61 -11.66 3.73 -15.69
C ASN A 61 -11.51 2.20 -15.83
N GLU A 62 -12.51 1.43 -15.42
CA GLU A 62 -12.46 -0.03 -15.43
C GLU A 62 -12.40 -0.59 -16.86
N ALA A 63 -13.21 -0.06 -17.78
CA ALA A 63 -13.14 -0.46 -19.18
C ALA A 63 -11.83 -0.01 -19.82
N PHE A 64 -11.39 1.22 -19.52
CA PHE A 64 -10.10 1.73 -20.00
C PHE A 64 -8.93 0.82 -19.59
N LYS A 65 -8.82 0.44 -18.32
CA LYS A 65 -7.76 -0.47 -17.84
C LYS A 65 -7.80 -1.82 -18.54
N LYS A 66 -9.00 -2.40 -18.68
CA LYS A 66 -9.20 -3.70 -19.32
C LYS A 66 -8.80 -3.71 -20.80
N GLU A 67 -9.11 -2.64 -21.53
CA GLU A 67 -8.80 -2.52 -22.96
C GLU A 67 -7.34 -2.15 -23.23
N SER A 68 -6.81 -1.20 -22.46
CA SER A 68 -5.46 -0.66 -22.66
C SER A 68 -4.37 -1.54 -22.07
N GLY A 69 -4.70 -2.36 -21.06
CA GLY A 69 -3.71 -3.05 -20.23
C GLY A 69 -2.96 -2.12 -19.27
N VAL A 70 -3.29 -0.82 -19.22
CA VAL A 70 -2.70 0.13 -18.26
C VAL A 70 -3.09 -0.29 -16.85
N GLU A 71 -2.11 -0.25 -15.94
CA GLU A 71 -2.16 -0.79 -14.58
C GLU A 71 -2.37 -2.32 -14.50
N SER A 72 -2.41 -3.03 -15.64
CA SER A 72 -2.35 -4.49 -15.61
C SER A 72 -0.96 -4.90 -15.12
N TYR A 73 -0.91 -5.84 -14.17
CA TYR A 73 0.32 -6.35 -13.56
C TYR A 73 0.98 -5.51 -12.46
N VAL A 74 0.42 -4.37 -12.05
CA VAL A 74 0.94 -3.59 -10.90
C VAL A 74 1.03 -4.42 -9.61
N THR A 75 0.17 -5.43 -9.47
CA THR A 75 0.13 -6.32 -8.30
C THR A 75 1.04 -7.56 -8.40
N MET A 76 1.65 -7.82 -9.56
CA MET A 76 2.41 -9.05 -9.79
C MET A 76 3.92 -8.90 -9.56
N GLY A 77 4.42 -7.69 -9.33
CA GLY A 77 5.84 -7.43 -9.17
C GLY A 77 6.14 -6.19 -8.33
N LEU A 78 7.44 -6.01 -8.03
CA LEU A 78 7.94 -4.78 -7.45
C LEU A 78 7.70 -3.64 -8.44
N HIS A 79 7.27 -2.49 -7.93
CA HIS A 79 7.06 -1.30 -8.73
C HIS A 79 7.60 -0.08 -8.01
N TYR A 80 8.00 0.92 -8.79
CA TYR A 80 8.37 2.21 -8.24
C TYR A 80 7.12 2.91 -7.72
N GLY A 81 7.26 3.52 -6.54
CA GLY A 81 6.16 4.23 -5.88
C GLY A 81 5.84 5.58 -6.52
N ASP A 82 4.78 6.19 -6.02
CA ASP A 82 4.34 7.53 -6.43
C ASP A 82 5.44 8.58 -6.18
N GLY A 83 5.56 9.55 -7.10
CA GLY A 83 6.55 10.63 -6.98
C GLY A 83 8.01 10.25 -7.30
N VAL A 84 8.32 8.99 -7.60
CA VAL A 84 9.66 8.57 -8.06
C VAL A 84 9.85 8.92 -9.53
N LYS A 85 11.02 9.49 -9.87
CA LYS A 85 11.39 9.85 -11.26
C LYS A 85 12.23 8.76 -11.92
N ASP A 86 12.01 8.58 -13.20
CA ASP A 86 12.79 7.73 -14.09
C ASP A 86 14.06 8.43 -14.60
N SER A 87 14.86 7.76 -15.43
CA SER A 87 16.10 8.30 -15.99
C SER A 87 15.91 9.53 -16.89
N THR A 88 14.68 9.76 -17.37
CA THR A 88 14.30 10.93 -18.19
C THR A 88 13.83 12.12 -17.35
N GLY A 89 13.73 11.97 -16.03
CA GLY A 89 13.21 12.99 -15.11
C GLY A 89 11.68 13.04 -15.02
N ASN A 90 10.98 12.09 -15.66
CA ASN A 90 9.53 11.94 -15.61
C ASN A 90 9.11 10.99 -14.49
N PHE A 91 7.90 11.13 -13.96
CA PHE A 91 7.42 10.26 -12.89
C PHE A 91 7.07 8.86 -13.42
N PHE A 92 7.37 7.82 -12.63
CA PHE A 92 6.99 6.44 -12.95
C PHE A 92 5.47 6.24 -12.93
N THR A 93 4.77 6.92 -12.04
CA THR A 93 3.30 6.89 -11.96
C THR A 93 2.72 8.26 -12.33
N LYS A 94 1.43 8.27 -12.71
CA LYS A 94 0.68 9.51 -12.94
C LYS A 94 0.48 10.29 -11.64
N LYS A 95 0.60 9.64 -10.48
CA LYS A 95 0.44 10.28 -9.18
C LYS A 95 1.74 10.98 -8.79
N ASN A 96 1.76 12.28 -8.99
CA ASN A 96 2.89 13.13 -8.67
C ASN A 96 2.45 14.38 -7.89
N PRO A 97 3.38 15.06 -7.18
CA PRO A 97 3.03 16.23 -6.35
C PRO A 97 2.34 17.36 -7.13
N GLU A 98 2.70 17.57 -8.39
CA GLU A 98 2.10 18.60 -9.26
C GLU A 98 0.62 18.27 -9.56
N GLU A 99 0.32 17.01 -9.89
CA GLU A 99 -1.06 16.53 -10.06
C GLU A 99 -1.88 16.55 -8.77
N ILE A 100 -1.26 16.25 -7.63
CA ILE A 100 -1.95 16.24 -6.33
C ILE A 100 -2.50 17.64 -6.02
N GLN A 101 -1.70 18.68 -6.25
CA GLN A 101 -2.13 20.07 -6.05
C GLN A 101 -3.23 20.49 -7.05
N ASN A 102 -3.20 19.96 -8.27
CA ASN A 102 -4.24 20.23 -9.27
C ASN A 102 -5.59 19.62 -8.89
N LYS A 103 -5.60 18.50 -8.15
CA LYS A 103 -6.81 17.81 -7.67
C LYS A 103 -7.42 18.45 -6.41
N TYR A 104 -6.70 19.33 -5.72
CA TYR A 104 -7.19 20.01 -4.53
C TYR A 104 -8.29 21.02 -4.81
N THR A 105 -9.30 21.04 -3.94
CA THR A 105 -10.37 22.03 -3.98
C THR A 105 -9.84 23.42 -3.62
N ALA A 106 -10.64 24.47 -3.84
CA ALA A 106 -10.28 25.82 -3.41
C ALA A 106 -10.07 25.91 -1.89
N ALA A 107 -10.89 25.19 -1.10
CA ALA A 107 -10.79 25.13 0.35
C ALA A 107 -9.51 24.44 0.82
N ASP A 108 -9.10 23.34 0.16
CA ASP A 108 -7.83 22.66 0.46
C ASP A 108 -6.64 23.60 0.23
N LYS A 109 -6.63 24.31 -0.90
CA LYS A 109 -5.56 25.26 -1.26
C LYS A 109 -5.48 26.43 -0.30
N GLU A 110 -6.63 26.99 0.10
CA GLU A 110 -6.70 28.06 1.10
C GLU A 110 -6.16 27.59 2.45
N THR A 111 -6.59 26.40 2.89
CA THR A 111 -6.15 25.81 4.16
C THR A 111 -4.64 25.56 4.16
N LEU A 112 -4.13 24.85 3.15
CA LEU A 112 -2.70 24.57 3.02
C LEU A 112 -1.87 25.84 3.04
N LYS A 113 -2.29 26.87 2.29
CA LYS A 113 -1.65 28.19 2.28
C LYS A 113 -1.66 28.85 3.65
N ALA A 114 -2.77 28.79 4.40
CA ALA A 114 -2.87 29.37 5.74
C ALA A 114 -1.87 28.74 6.74
N TYR A 115 -1.56 27.46 6.54
CA TYR A 115 -0.58 26.73 7.34
C TYR A 115 0.84 26.71 6.73
N GLY A 116 1.07 27.44 5.62
CA GLY A 116 2.38 27.48 4.96
C GLY A 116 2.79 26.18 4.26
N ALA A 117 1.83 25.30 3.97
CA ALA A 117 2.02 24.03 3.27
C ALA A 117 1.59 24.13 1.80
N THR A 118 2.12 23.24 0.97
CA THR A 118 1.76 23.09 -0.45
C THR A 118 1.00 21.80 -0.73
N VAL A 119 1.27 20.76 0.06
CA VAL A 119 0.56 19.48 0.06
C VAL A 119 0.31 19.03 1.49
N TRP A 120 -0.73 18.22 1.72
CA TRP A 120 -1.01 17.66 3.06
C TRP A 120 0.17 16.87 3.64
N ALA A 121 1.04 16.32 2.79
CA ALA A 121 2.23 15.61 3.20
C ALA A 121 3.26 16.51 3.93
N ASP A 122 3.23 17.83 3.71
CA ASP A 122 4.18 18.79 4.31
C ASP A 122 4.01 18.89 5.85
N PHE A 123 2.88 18.42 6.40
CA PHE A 123 2.65 18.35 7.85
C PHE A 123 3.32 17.17 8.53
N PHE A 124 3.80 16.19 7.77
CA PHE A 124 4.43 14.99 8.30
C PHE A 124 5.95 15.11 8.24
N THR A 125 6.65 14.34 9.07
CA THR A 125 8.11 14.22 8.99
C THR A 125 8.50 13.74 7.59
N PRO A 126 9.48 14.37 6.93
CA PRO A 126 9.96 13.90 5.63
C PRO A 126 10.40 12.43 5.70
N VAL A 127 10.09 11.65 4.67
CA VAL A 127 10.42 10.22 4.63
C VAL A 127 11.93 9.98 4.82
N ASN A 128 12.77 10.87 4.30
CA ASN A 128 14.23 10.80 4.45
C ASN A 128 14.71 11.01 5.89
N ASP A 129 13.91 11.66 6.72
CA ASP A 129 14.20 11.91 8.14
C ASP A 129 13.60 10.82 9.04
N MET A 130 12.82 9.90 8.47
CA MET A 130 12.28 8.77 9.20
C MET A 130 13.29 7.61 9.21
N PRO A 131 13.64 7.05 10.38
CA PRO A 131 14.44 5.84 10.42
C PRO A 131 13.70 4.70 9.73
N ALA A 132 14.40 3.94 8.89
CA ALA A 132 13.84 2.72 8.30
C ALA A 132 13.33 1.80 9.42
N LYS A 133 12.06 1.40 9.34
CA LYS A 133 11.44 0.45 10.27
C LYS A 133 11.38 -0.91 9.57
N PRO A 134 12.24 -1.88 9.92
CA PRO A 134 12.28 -3.17 9.25
C PRO A 134 10.95 -3.94 9.30
N TRP A 135 10.13 -3.69 10.32
CA TRP A 135 8.80 -4.29 10.47
C TRP A 135 7.70 -3.55 9.68
N GLY A 136 8.02 -2.46 8.99
CA GLY A 136 7.05 -1.61 8.29
C GLY A 136 6.25 -2.35 7.21
N ALA A 137 6.82 -3.38 6.59
CA ALA A 137 6.14 -4.24 5.62
C ALA A 137 5.42 -5.45 6.27
N ALA A 138 5.60 -5.68 7.57
CA ALA A 138 5.08 -6.88 8.24
C ALA A 138 3.58 -6.80 8.57
N TRP A 139 2.89 -5.72 8.16
CA TRP A 139 1.44 -5.58 8.27
C TRP A 139 0.66 -6.66 7.50
N ASN A 140 1.27 -7.28 6.49
CA ASN A 140 0.67 -8.34 5.67
C ASN A 140 0.93 -9.78 6.18
N LEU A 141 1.46 -9.91 7.40
CA LEU A 141 1.86 -11.21 7.94
C LEU A 141 0.66 -12.12 8.17
N SER A 142 0.54 -13.18 7.37
CA SER A 142 -0.46 -14.22 7.57
C SER A 142 -0.08 -15.11 8.76
N LEU A 143 -0.94 -15.10 9.78
CA LEU A 143 -0.85 -16.02 10.91
C LEU A 143 -1.57 -17.35 10.60
N PRO A 144 -1.14 -18.49 11.18
CA PRO A 144 -1.89 -19.73 11.13
C PRO A 144 -3.29 -19.54 11.71
N ALA A 145 -4.33 -19.92 10.96
CA ALA A 145 -5.72 -19.65 11.35
C ALA A 145 -6.14 -20.36 12.65
N ASP A 146 -5.59 -21.55 12.91
CA ASP A 146 -5.80 -22.37 14.11
C ASP A 146 -4.77 -22.09 15.23
N GLY A 147 -3.86 -21.14 15.01
CA GLY A 147 -2.87 -20.73 16.01
C GLY A 147 -3.50 -19.94 17.17
N GLU A 148 -2.93 -20.10 18.36
CA GLU A 148 -3.39 -19.40 19.58
C GLU A 148 -3.51 -17.89 19.37
N VAL A 149 -2.52 -17.25 18.72
CA VAL A 149 -2.53 -15.81 18.45
C VAL A 149 -3.73 -15.39 17.60
N SER A 150 -4.07 -16.14 16.54
CA SER A 150 -5.21 -15.85 15.66
C SER A 150 -6.56 -16.00 16.40
N ILE A 151 -6.67 -17.02 17.25
CA ILE A 151 -7.86 -17.24 18.09
C ILE A 151 -8.02 -16.09 19.08
N LEU A 152 -6.94 -15.72 19.78
CA LEU A 152 -6.96 -14.61 20.73
C LEU A 152 -7.25 -13.27 20.04
N GLN A 153 -6.67 -13.02 18.87
CA GLN A 153 -6.90 -11.82 18.07
C GLN A 153 -8.37 -11.69 17.65
N THR A 154 -9.01 -12.79 17.28
CA THR A 154 -10.44 -12.80 16.97
C THR A 154 -11.27 -12.41 18.21
N LYS A 155 -10.99 -13.03 19.36
CA LYS A 155 -11.71 -12.72 20.61
C LYS A 155 -11.51 -11.26 21.06
N VAL A 156 -10.27 -10.78 21.05
CA VAL A 156 -9.91 -9.39 21.41
C VAL A 156 -10.61 -8.39 20.48
N LYS A 157 -10.66 -8.68 19.17
CA LYS A 157 -11.38 -7.88 18.19
C LYS A 157 -12.88 -7.85 18.50
N ASP A 158 -13.49 -8.99 18.76
CA ASP A 158 -14.93 -9.08 19.03
C ASP A 158 -15.32 -8.30 20.30
N ILE A 159 -14.50 -8.39 21.36
CA ILE A 159 -14.66 -7.58 22.59
C ILE A 159 -14.56 -6.09 22.25
N THR A 160 -13.52 -5.69 21.52
CA THR A 160 -13.30 -4.29 21.13
C THR A 160 -14.46 -3.74 20.29
N TRP A 161 -14.93 -4.53 19.32
CA TRP A 161 -16.04 -4.17 18.43
C TRP A 161 -17.39 -4.13 19.15
N SER A 162 -17.51 -4.71 20.34
CA SER A 162 -18.68 -4.58 21.21
C SER A 162 -18.55 -3.40 22.19
N ARG A 163 -17.44 -3.35 22.93
CA ARG A 163 -17.25 -2.41 24.05
C ARG A 163 -17.03 -0.96 23.60
N ILE A 164 -16.33 -0.72 22.49
CA ILE A 164 -16.10 0.65 22.00
C ILE A 164 -17.41 1.32 21.57
N PRO A 165 -18.27 0.72 20.72
CA PRO A 165 -19.57 1.29 20.43
C PRO A 165 -20.45 1.47 21.67
N GLN A 166 -20.42 0.51 22.61
CA GLN A 166 -21.15 0.62 23.86
C GLN A 166 -20.72 1.86 24.66
N ALA A 167 -19.41 2.12 24.78
CA ALA A 167 -18.86 3.28 25.47
C ALA A 167 -19.25 4.59 24.78
N ILE A 168 -19.25 4.64 23.45
CA ILE A 168 -19.66 5.82 22.66
C ILE A 168 -21.14 6.15 22.87
N MET A 169 -22.01 5.12 22.95
CA MET A 169 -23.46 5.29 23.08
C MET A 169 -23.92 5.49 24.54
N ALA A 170 -23.06 5.21 25.50
CA ALA A 170 -23.39 5.35 26.92
C ALA A 170 -23.45 6.82 27.33
N LYS A 171 -24.08 7.07 28.49
CA LYS A 171 -23.99 8.39 29.11
C LYS A 171 -22.54 8.64 29.58
N PRO A 172 -22.05 9.89 29.58
CA PRO A 172 -20.68 10.20 30.00
C PRO A 172 -20.32 9.63 31.38
N GLU A 173 -21.24 9.59 32.33
CA GLU A 173 -20.98 9.07 33.69
C GLU A 173 -20.78 7.55 33.74
N LYS A 174 -21.04 6.84 32.64
CA LYS A 174 -20.85 5.39 32.50
C LYS A 174 -19.59 5.03 31.73
N PHE A 175 -18.89 6.00 31.14
CA PHE A 175 -17.73 5.75 30.31
C PHE A 175 -16.62 5.00 31.07
N ASP A 176 -16.21 5.51 32.23
CA ASP A 176 -15.10 4.94 33.01
C ASP A 176 -15.39 3.48 33.41
N GLN A 177 -16.63 3.19 33.84
CA GLN A 177 -17.05 1.84 34.16
C GLN A 177 -16.92 0.89 32.96
N ILE A 178 -17.41 1.29 31.78
CA ILE A 178 -17.36 0.48 30.56
C ILE A 178 -15.92 0.30 30.08
N TRP A 179 -15.09 1.35 30.23
CA TRP A 179 -13.67 1.31 29.89
C TRP A 179 -12.91 0.32 30.77
N ASP A 180 -13.12 0.36 32.08
CA ASP A 180 -12.47 -0.56 33.02
C ASP A 180 -12.90 -2.02 32.75
N GLU A 181 -14.20 -2.26 32.53
CA GLU A 181 -14.71 -3.57 32.11
C GLU A 181 -14.05 -4.05 30.82
N TYR A 182 -13.94 -3.17 29.81
CA TYR A 182 -13.30 -3.49 28.54
C TYR A 182 -11.83 -3.90 28.72
N GLN A 183 -11.05 -3.13 29.48
CA GLN A 183 -9.65 -3.45 29.75
C GLN A 183 -9.50 -4.79 30.47
N GLN A 184 -10.35 -5.06 31.47
CA GLN A 184 -10.34 -6.34 32.19
C GLN A 184 -10.72 -7.53 31.29
N GLU A 185 -11.70 -7.37 30.41
CA GLU A 185 -12.08 -8.39 29.43
C GLU A 185 -10.93 -8.70 28.45
N LEU A 186 -10.22 -7.68 27.98
CA LEU A 186 -9.04 -7.87 27.14
C LEU A 186 -7.94 -8.66 27.87
N ILE A 187 -7.61 -8.25 29.10
CA ILE A 187 -6.57 -8.89 29.91
C ILE A 187 -6.94 -10.35 30.20
N SER A 188 -8.15 -10.59 30.69
CA SER A 188 -8.63 -11.95 31.02
C SER A 188 -8.75 -12.87 29.80
N THR A 189 -9.08 -12.31 28.63
CA THR A 189 -9.09 -13.04 27.36
C THR A 189 -7.68 -13.45 26.92
N GLY A 190 -6.65 -12.69 27.34
CA GLY A 190 -5.25 -12.98 27.06
C GLY A 190 -4.64 -12.06 26.02
N VAL A 191 -5.07 -10.79 25.95
CA VAL A 191 -4.49 -9.78 25.03
C VAL A 191 -2.96 -9.70 25.14
N GLU A 192 -2.39 -9.80 26.34
CA GLU A 192 -0.93 -9.75 26.52
C GLU A 192 -0.21 -10.96 25.89
N ARG A 193 -0.85 -12.16 25.94
CA ARG A 193 -0.29 -13.35 25.28
C ARG A 193 -0.36 -13.21 23.77
N MET A 194 -1.46 -12.67 23.27
CA MET A 194 -1.63 -12.35 21.85
C MET A 194 -0.56 -11.35 21.38
N GLU A 195 -0.37 -10.24 22.11
CA GLU A 195 0.63 -9.20 21.78
C GLU A 195 2.05 -9.75 21.78
N LYS A 196 2.42 -10.54 22.80
CA LYS A 196 3.73 -11.20 22.87
C LYS A 196 3.93 -12.17 21.71
N GLY A 197 2.93 -12.99 21.42
CA GLY A 197 2.97 -13.96 20.32
C GLY A 197 3.08 -13.27 18.95
N PHE A 198 2.27 -12.25 18.70
CA PHE A 198 2.32 -11.47 17.47
C PHE A 198 3.65 -10.74 17.31
N SER A 199 4.17 -10.15 18.39
CA SER A 199 5.49 -9.51 18.40
C SER A 199 6.60 -10.48 18.01
N LYS A 200 6.54 -11.72 18.49
CA LYS A 200 7.48 -12.77 18.09
C LYS A 200 7.39 -13.07 16.60
N TYR A 201 6.19 -13.21 16.04
CA TYR A 201 6.01 -13.42 14.60
C TYR A 201 6.62 -12.28 13.76
N ILE A 202 6.47 -11.02 14.21
CA ILE A 202 7.08 -9.85 13.56
C ILE A 202 8.61 -9.92 13.65
N GLN A 203 9.17 -10.21 14.84
CA GLN A 203 10.61 -10.34 15.04
C GLN A 203 11.22 -11.46 14.17
N ASP A 204 10.57 -12.61 14.13
CA ASP A 204 11.01 -13.76 13.32
C ASP A 204 10.97 -13.40 11.83
N ARG A 205 9.94 -12.66 11.37
CA ARG A 205 9.84 -12.18 9.99
C ARG A 205 10.93 -11.16 9.65
N VAL A 206 11.17 -10.20 10.53
CA VAL A 206 12.24 -9.20 10.35
C VAL A 206 13.61 -9.87 10.31
N LYS A 207 13.86 -10.87 11.16
CA LYS A 207 15.11 -11.63 11.15
C LYS A 207 15.31 -12.31 9.79
N LEU A 208 14.27 -12.99 9.28
CA LEU A 208 14.31 -13.67 7.98
C LEU A 208 14.64 -12.72 6.82
N TRP A 209 14.18 -11.47 6.85
CA TRP A 209 14.48 -10.49 5.80
C TRP A 209 15.91 -9.95 5.81
N ASN A 210 16.64 -10.13 6.92
CA ASN A 210 18.00 -9.63 7.10
C ASN A 210 19.06 -10.76 7.03
N GLU A 211 18.65 -11.99 6.71
CA GLU A 211 19.51 -13.16 6.43
C GLU A 211 19.66 -13.35 4.91
#